data_AF-A0A947W1T6-F1
#
_entry.id   AF-A0A947W1T6-F1
#
_cell.length_a   1.000
_cell.length_b   1.000
_cell.length_c   1.000
_cell.angle_alpha   90.00
_cell.angle_beta   90.00
_cell.angle_gamma   90.00
#
_symmetry.space_group_name_H-M   'P 1'
#
loop_
_entity.id
_entity.type
_entity.pdbx_description
1 polymer ?
#
loop_
_entity_poly.entity_id
_entity_poly.type
_entity_poly.pdbx_seq_one_letter_code
_entity_poly.pdbx_strand_id
1 'polypeptide(L)' 'MAICTVVKFKPYPFKTGEKIHIEDGPRKGDWEVADVSDRKVILRCPVSKKEFSWDRFCYFTESVTSDMWPLGD' A
#
# COMPACT_ATOMS: atom_id res chain seq x y z
N MET A 1 -27.39 -15.20 -11.29
CA MET A 1 -26.30 -14.95 -10.34
C MET A 1 -26.51 -13.57 -9.73
N ALA A 2 -26.27 -13.41 -8.43
CA ALA A 2 -26.46 -12.12 -7.77
C ALA A 2 -25.27 -11.21 -8.08
N ILE A 3 -25.54 -10.03 -8.61
CA ILE A 3 -24.53 -9.00 -8.80
C ILE A 3 -24.17 -8.44 -7.43
N CYS A 4 -22.88 -8.44 -7.09
CA CYS A 4 -22.38 -7.92 -5.84
C CYS A 4 -21.18 -7.01 -6.06
N THR A 5 -20.94 -6.10 -5.13
CA THR A 5 -19.73 -5.28 -5.10
C THR A 5 -18.65 -6.05 -4.38
N VAL A 6 -17.53 -6.30 -5.06
CA VAL A 6 -16.36 -6.94 -4.49
C VAL A 6 -15.24 -5.93 -4.39
N VAL A 7 -14.63 -5.83 -3.21
CA VAL A 7 -13.51 -4.93 -2.93
C VAL A 7 -12.20 -5.73 -3.02
N LYS A 8 -11.33 -5.36 -3.95
CA LYS A 8 -10.02 -5.99 -4.13
C LYS A 8 -8.94 -5.13 -3.49
N PHE A 9 -8.15 -5.74 -2.62
CA PHE A 9 -6.98 -5.12 -2.00
C PHE A 9 -5.72 -5.65 -2.67
N LYS A 10 -4.91 -4.75 -3.25
CA LYS A 10 -3.58 -5.08 -3.79
C LYS A 10 -2.51 -4.25 -3.08
N PRO A 11 -1.33 -4.79 -2.77
CA PRO A 11 -0.25 -3.98 -2.22
C PRO A 11 0.01 -2.76 -3.11
N TYR A 12 0.17 -1.59 -2.48
CA TYR A 12 0.53 -0.38 -3.20
C TYR A 12 1.91 -0.57 -3.87
N PRO A 13 2.04 -0.30 -5.18
CA PRO A 13 3.28 -0.53 -5.92
C PRO A 13 4.27 0.61 -5.67
N PHE A 14 4.83 0.67 -4.46
CA PHE A 14 5.85 1.66 -4.09
C PHE A 14 7.00 1.70 -5.10
N LYS A 15 7.51 2.90 -5.35
CA LYS A 15 8.69 3.12 -6.19
C LYS A 15 9.79 3.82 -5.40
N THR A 16 11.02 3.36 -5.54
CA THR A 16 12.18 4.05 -4.95
C THR A 16 12.25 5.51 -5.41
N GLY A 17 12.46 6.43 -4.47
CA GLY A 17 12.44 7.89 -4.66
C GLY A 17 11.05 8.53 -4.56
N GLU A 18 9.97 7.75 -4.44
CA GLU A 18 8.61 8.27 -4.28
C GLU A 18 8.47 8.99 -2.93
N LYS A 19 7.75 10.12 -2.93
CA LYS A 19 7.38 10.86 -1.71
C LYS A 19 5.94 10.55 -1.38
N ILE A 20 5.69 10.09 -0.16
CA ILE A 20 4.36 9.70 0.29
C ILE A 20 4.01 10.44 1.59
N HIS A 21 2.73 10.72 1.75
CA HIS A 21 2.15 11.22 2.99
C HIS A 21 1.15 10.19 3.51
N ILE A 22 1.32 9.75 4.75
CA ILE A 22 0.38 8.83 5.42
C ILE A 22 -0.47 9.66 6.37
N GLU A 23 -1.78 9.72 6.14
CA GLU A 23 -2.67 10.63 6.87
C GLU A 23 -2.99 10.20 8.31
N ASP A 24 -3.00 8.89 8.57
CA ASP A 24 -3.42 8.31 9.85
C ASP A 24 -2.64 7.02 10.23
N GLY A 25 -2.76 6.62 11.49
CA GLY A 25 -2.15 5.43 12.05
C GLY A 25 -0.72 5.63 12.57
N PRO A 26 -0.05 4.55 13.03
CA PRO A 26 1.24 4.63 13.72
C PRO A 26 2.41 5.08 12.83
N ARG A 27 2.20 5.15 11.51
CA ARG A 27 3.20 5.56 10.50
C ARG A 27 2.87 6.92 9.88
N LYS A 28 1.91 7.66 10.46
CA LYS A 28 1.48 8.97 9.98
C LYS A 28 2.66 9.92 9.73
N GLY A 29 2.58 10.69 8.66
CA GLY A 29 3.55 11.71 8.29
C GLY A 29 4.18 11.50 6.91
N ASP A 30 5.21 12.30 6.65
CA ASP A 30 5.91 12.35 5.36
C ASP A 30 7.06 11.35 5.32
N TRP A 31 7.17 10.65 4.18
CA TRP A 31 8.19 9.66 3.94
C TRP A 31 8.71 9.73 2.51
N GLU A 32 9.96 9.35 2.34
CA GLU A 32 10.55 9.04 1.04
C GLU A 32 10.81 7.53 0.96
N VAL A 33 10.41 6.89 -0.13
CA VAL A 33 10.68 5.47 -0.35
C VAL A 33 12.15 5.31 -0.71
N ALA A 34 12.95 4.77 0.21
CA ALA A 34 14.38 4.56 0.01
C ALA A 34 14.68 3.27 -0.76
N ASP A 35 13.91 2.21 -0.52
CA ASP A 35 14.03 0.93 -1.24
C ASP A 35 12.74 0.10 -1.13
N VAL A 36 12.55 -0.85 -2.06
CA VAL A 36 11.38 -1.73 -2.09
C VAL A 36 11.81 -3.14 -2.50
N SER A 37 11.41 -4.13 -1.71
CA SER A 37 11.49 -5.56 -2.05
C SER A 37 10.10 -6.18 -2.06
N ASP A 38 9.99 -7.45 -2.44
CA ASP A 38 8.70 -8.18 -2.53
C ASP A 38 7.87 -8.13 -1.25
N ARG A 39 8.52 -8.13 -0.08
CA ARG A 39 7.82 -8.13 1.22
C ARG A 39 7.99 -6.85 2.02
N LYS A 40 9.07 -6.09 1.77
CA LYS A 40 9.43 -4.93 2.59
C LYS A 40 9.45 -3.64 1.79
N VAL A 41 9.20 -2.54 2.49
CA VAL A 41 9.46 -1.17 2.02
C VAL A 41 10.37 -0.49 3.04
N ILE A 42 11.42 0.18 2.56
CA ILE A 42 12.29 1.01 3.39
C ILE A 42 11.86 2.45 3.19
N LEU A 43 11.47 3.12 4.27
CA LEU A 43 11.07 4.52 4.26
C LEU A 43 12.08 5.37 5.02
N ARG A 44 12.38 6.53 4.45
CA ARG A 44 13.25 7.54 5.04
C ARG A 44 12.43 8.74 5.49
N CYS A 45 12.60 9.13 6.75
CA CYS A 45 12.03 10.36 7.27
C CYS A 45 12.76 11.57 6.63
N PRO A 46 12.05 12.51 5.98
CA PRO A 46 12.69 13.62 5.27
C PRO A 46 13.39 14.60 6.23
N VAL A 47 12.97 14.66 7.49
CA VAL A 47 13.52 15.55 8.53
C VAL A 47 14.74 14.92 9.20
N SER A 48 14.57 13.74 9.80
CA SER A 48 15.64 13.10 10.59
C SER A 48 16.63 12.27 9.76
N LYS A 49 16.31 12.02 8.49
CA LYS A 49 17.04 11.11 7.58
C LYS A 49 17.14 9.66 8.06
N LYS A 50 16.46 9.30 9.16
CA LYS A 50 16.38 7.92 9.64
C LYS A 50 15.58 7.06 8.69
N GLU A 51 16.06 5.84 8.50
CA GLU A 51 15.43 4.83 7.65
C GLU A 51 14.78 3.73 8.50
N PHE A 52 13.63 3.26 8.05
CA PHE A 52 12.86 2.23 8.71
C PHE A 52 12.41 1.19 7.68
N SER A 53 12.61 -0.09 8.00
CA SER A 53 12.16 -1.21 7.17
C SER A 53 10.86 -1.78 7.73
N TRP A 54 9.81 -1.81 6.90
CA TRP A 54 8.49 -2.31 7.27
C TRP A 54 7.99 -3.34 6.26
N ASP A 55 7.12 -4.26 6.70
CA ASP A 55 6.31 -5.05 5.77
C ASP A 55 5.41 -4.14 4.94
N ARG A 56 5.18 -4.50 3.67
CA ARG A 56 4.26 -3.74 2.80
C ARG A 56 2.88 -3.65 3.47
N PHE A 57 2.46 -2.42 3.76
CA PHE A 57 1.29 -2.14 4.59
C PHE A 57 0.26 -1.23 3.90
N CYS A 58 0.66 -0.49 2.87
CA CYS A 58 -0.29 0.24 2.04
C CYS A 58 -0.89 -0.72 1.02
N TYR A 59 -2.22 -0.79 0.99
CA TYR A 59 -2.97 -1.54 0.00
C TYR A 59 -3.87 -0.57 -0.76
N PHE A 60 -3.82 -0.65 -2.09
CA PHE A 60 -4.76 0.02 -2.95
C PHE A 60 -6.05 -0.79 -3.02
N THR A 61 -7.18 -0.09 -2.97
CA THR A 61 -8.51 -0.69 -3.06
C THR A 61 -9.17 -0.35 -4.40
N GLU A 62 -9.68 -1.36 -5.09
CA GLU A 62 -10.60 -1.18 -6.22
C GLU A 62 -11.90 -1.92 -5.93
N SER A 63 -13.03 -1.21 -6.05
CA SER A 63 -14.35 -1.82 -5.99
C SER A 63 -14.78 -2.22 -7.40
N VAL A 64 -15.11 -3.50 -7.58
CA VAL A 64 -15.61 -4.02 -8.86
C VAL A 64 -17.01 -4.60 -8.66
N THR A 65 -17.90 -4.32 -9.60
CA THR A 65 -19.19 -4.99 -9.67
C THR A 65 -18.99 -6.33 -10.37
N SER A 66 -19.35 -7.42 -9.70
CA SER A 66 -19.19 -8.77 -10.24
C SER A 66 -20.43 -9.62 -10.01
N ASP A 67 -20.80 -10.40 -11.01
CA ASP A 67 -21.79 -11.46 -10.97
C ASP A 67 -21.18 -12.82 -10.58
N MET A 68 -19.86 -12.90 -10.46
CA MET A 68 -19.11 -14.09 -10.07
C MET A 68 -18.45 -13.86 -8.71
N TRP A 69 -19.09 -14.38 -7.67
CA TRP A 69 -18.50 -14.51 -6.34
C TRP A 69 -18.64 -15.96 -5.86
N PRO A 70 -17.56 -16.61 -5.39
CA PRO A 70 -16.19 -16.10 -5.24
C PRO A 70 -15.48 -15.89 -6.59
N LEU A 71 -14.53 -14.94 -6.63
CA LEU A 71 -13.83 -14.55 -7.87
C LEU A 71 -12.82 -15.60 -8.39
N GLY A 72 -12.43 -16.57 -7.57
CA GLY A 72 -11.33 -17.50 -7.88
C GLY A 72 -9.94 -16.86 -7.75
N ASP A 73 -8.90 -17.69 -7.66
CA ASP A 73 -7.49 -17.29 -7.70
C ASP A 73 -6.98 -17.15 -9.15
#